data_AF-G7YND6-F1
#
_entry.id   AF-G7YND6-F1
#
_cell.length_a   1.000
_cell.length_b   1.000
_cell.length_c   1.000
_cell.angle_alpha   90.00
_cell.angle_beta   90.00
_cell.angle_gamma   90.00
#
_symmetry.space_group_name_H-M   'P 1'
#
loop_
_entity.id
_entity.type
_entity.pdbx_description
1 polymer ?
#
loop_
_entity_poly.entity_id
_entity_poly.type
_entity_poly.pdbx_seq_one_letter_code
_entity_poly.pdbx_strand_id
1 'polypeptide(L)'
;MAEQKENAFQKQEIKGKKGGRYYKSIGLGYKTPKEAIFGTYIDKKCPFTGNVRIRGRILTGVVRKMKMNRTIVIRRDYMKYVKKYNRYEKRHKNMSVHLSPCFRDVSVGDTVTVGECRPLSKTVSFNVIKVLKAPGHRTDREFFVGLYFRNTH
;
A
#
# COMPACT_ATOMS: atom_id res chain seq x y z
N MET A 1 5.38 -23.37 0.21
CA MET A 1 6.52 -23.05 -0.70
C MET A 1 6.09 -21.91 -1.61
N ALA A 2 6.85 -20.82 -1.73
CA ALA A 2 6.55 -19.79 -2.72
C ALA A 2 6.96 -20.33 -4.10
N GLU A 3 6.02 -20.97 -4.80
CA GLU A 3 6.23 -21.49 -6.15
C GLU A 3 6.69 -20.37 -7.09
N GLN A 4 7.89 -20.53 -7.64
CA GLN A 4 8.35 -19.73 -8.76
C GLN A 4 7.58 -20.20 -10.00
N LYS A 5 6.46 -19.52 -10.29
CA LYS A 5 5.60 -19.84 -11.44
C LYS A 5 6.12 -19.30 -12.78
N GLU A 6 7.15 -18.46 -12.73
CA GLU A 6 7.69 -17.79 -13.91
C GLU A 6 8.96 -18.51 -14.39
N ASN A 7 9.19 -18.51 -15.71
CA ASN A 7 10.34 -19.18 -16.33
C ASN A 7 11.70 -18.63 -15.86
N ALA A 8 11.73 -17.37 -15.40
CA ALA A 8 12.93 -16.75 -14.86
C ALA A 8 12.99 -16.92 -13.33
N PHE A 9 14.16 -17.35 -12.82
CA PHE A 9 14.40 -17.41 -11.39
C PHE A 9 14.30 -16.02 -10.75
N GLN A 10 13.27 -15.82 -9.93
CA GLN A 10 13.06 -14.57 -9.23
C GLN A 10 14.03 -14.47 -8.05
N LYS A 11 14.84 -13.40 -8.02
CA LYS A 11 15.79 -13.08 -6.94
C LYS A 11 15.77 -11.60 -6.59
N GLN A 12 16.15 -11.27 -5.36
CA GLN A 12 16.44 -9.88 -5.01
C GLN A 12 17.74 -9.43 -5.67
N GLU A 13 17.73 -8.27 -6.30
CA GLU A 13 18.93 -7.69 -6.93
C GLU A 13 19.95 -7.22 -5.88
N ILE A 14 19.45 -6.62 -4.80
CA ILE A 14 20.26 -6.13 -3.69
C ILE A 14 20.16 -7.16 -2.57
N LYS A 15 21.32 -7.60 -2.05
CA LYS A 15 21.40 -8.48 -0.88
C LYS A 15 21.32 -7.65 0.40
N GLY A 16 20.59 -8.13 1.39
CA GLY A 16 20.53 -7.52 2.71
C GLY A 16 21.80 -7.80 3.52
N LYS A 17 21.87 -7.21 4.71
CA LYS A 17 22.97 -7.44 5.66
C LYS A 17 23.08 -8.94 5.98
N LYS A 18 24.31 -9.45 6.08
CA LYS A 18 24.60 -10.87 6.38
C LYS A 18 23.93 -11.87 5.42
N GLY A 19 23.69 -11.49 4.17
CA GLY A 19 23.01 -12.35 3.18
C GLY A 19 21.51 -12.50 3.40
N GLY A 20 20.93 -11.76 4.35
CA GLY A 20 19.49 -11.75 4.60
C GLY A 20 18.70 -10.98 3.55
N ARG A 21 17.39 -10.92 3.75
CA ARG A 21 16.46 -10.18 2.89
C ARG A 21 16.77 -8.68 2.91
N TYR A 22 16.83 -8.06 1.73
CA TYR A 22 16.95 -6.61 1.63
C TYR A 22 15.60 -5.93 1.87
N TYR A 23 15.61 -4.93 2.76
CA TYR A 23 14.53 -3.98 2.97
C TYR A 23 15.14 -2.60 3.26
N LYS A 24 14.37 -1.54 3.00
CA LYS A 24 14.76 -0.16 3.32
C LYS A 24 13.59 0.61 3.91
N SER A 25 13.93 1.64 4.68
CA SER A 25 12.98 2.68 5.09
C SER A 25 12.71 3.63 3.93
N ILE A 26 11.44 3.96 3.69
CA ILE A 26 11.04 4.90 2.64
C ILE A 26 11.31 6.36 3.05
N GLY A 27 11.38 6.64 4.36
CA GLY A 27 11.43 7.99 4.91
C GLY A 27 10.03 8.57 5.14
N LEU A 28 9.95 9.89 5.36
CA LEU A 28 8.69 10.65 5.50
C LEU A 28 7.79 10.18 6.66
N GLY A 29 8.37 9.56 7.69
CA GLY A 29 7.65 9.08 8.88
C GLY A 29 6.84 7.79 8.70
N TYR A 30 6.95 7.12 7.54
CA TYR A 30 6.25 5.85 7.32
C TYR A 30 7.07 4.66 7.83
N LYS A 31 6.43 3.84 8.65
CA LYS A 31 7.01 2.58 9.15
C LYS A 31 7.00 1.51 8.06
N THR A 32 8.06 0.70 8.03
CA THR A 32 8.13 -0.46 7.15
C THR A 32 7.19 -1.56 7.67
N PRO A 33 6.33 -2.15 6.82
CA PRO A 33 5.42 -3.22 7.24
C PRO A 33 6.22 -4.48 7.61
N LYS A 34 5.69 -5.27 8.56
CA LYS A 34 6.35 -6.51 9.04
C LYS A 34 6.50 -7.51 7.91
N GLU A 35 5.52 -7.55 7.01
CA GLU A 35 5.47 -8.42 5.83
C GLU A 35 6.60 -8.08 4.85
N ALA A 36 7.08 -6.84 4.80
CA ALA A 36 8.23 -6.50 3.95
C ALA A 36 9.55 -7.05 4.52
N ILE A 37 9.67 -7.11 5.85
CA ILE A 37 10.88 -7.56 6.56
C ILE A 37 10.97 -9.09 6.57
N PHE A 38 9.86 -9.76 6.92
CA PHE A 38 9.84 -11.23 7.09
C PHE A 38 9.24 -11.99 5.91
N GLY A 39 8.58 -11.30 4.97
CA GLY A 39 7.94 -11.94 3.84
C GLY A 39 8.92 -12.54 2.83
N THR A 40 8.47 -13.55 2.10
CA THR A 40 9.27 -14.28 1.11
C THR A 40 9.01 -13.83 -0.35
N TYR A 41 8.13 -12.87 -0.56
CA TYR A 41 7.78 -12.40 -1.92
C TYR A 41 8.94 -11.64 -2.57
N ILE A 42 9.02 -11.67 -3.89
CA ILE A 42 10.02 -10.94 -4.67
C ILE A 42 9.28 -9.96 -5.58
N ASP A 43 9.50 -8.67 -5.34
CA ASP A 43 8.92 -7.59 -6.12
C ASP A 43 9.93 -6.44 -6.25
N LYS A 44 10.44 -6.26 -7.47
CA LYS A 44 11.39 -5.19 -7.82
C LYS A 44 10.77 -3.80 -7.78
N LYS A 45 9.43 -3.72 -7.92
CA LYS A 45 8.65 -2.47 -7.92
C LYS A 45 8.20 -2.05 -6.52
N CYS A 46 8.44 -2.87 -5.51
CA CYS A 46 8.13 -2.56 -4.11
C CYS A 46 8.92 -1.34 -3.61
N PRO A 47 8.30 -0.40 -2.88
CA PRO A 47 9.02 0.73 -2.30
C PRO A 47 9.88 0.35 -1.09
N PHE A 48 9.64 -0.80 -0.44
CA PHE A 48 10.39 -1.27 0.73
C PHE A 48 11.50 -2.26 0.39
N THR A 49 11.25 -3.23 -0.48
CA THR A 49 12.22 -4.31 -0.79
C THR A 49 12.82 -4.20 -2.19
N GLY A 50 12.34 -3.25 -3.00
CA GLY A 50 12.79 -3.02 -4.37
C GLY A 50 13.61 -1.74 -4.54
N ASN A 51 13.96 -1.43 -5.79
CA ASN A 51 14.76 -0.25 -6.15
C ASN A 51 13.91 1.01 -6.39
N VAL A 52 12.63 1.01 -6.02
CA VAL A 52 11.75 2.18 -6.23
C VAL A 52 11.92 3.15 -5.06
N ARG A 53 12.15 4.43 -5.38
CA ARG A 53 12.16 5.53 -4.40
C ARG A 53 10.87 6.33 -4.54
N ILE A 54 10.28 6.69 -3.40
CA ILE A 54 9.13 7.57 -3.34
C ILE A 54 9.63 9.01 -3.36
N ARG A 55 9.01 9.86 -4.18
CA ARG A 55 9.34 11.28 -4.31
C ARG A 55 8.09 12.06 -4.69
N GLY A 56 8.11 13.38 -4.52
CA GLY A 56 7.02 14.24 -4.98
C GLY A 56 5.77 14.11 -4.12
N ARG A 57 4.61 13.94 -4.77
CA ARG A 57 3.31 14.06 -4.12
C ARG A 57 2.91 12.78 -3.38
N ILE A 58 2.42 12.94 -2.15
CA ILE A 58 1.75 11.88 -1.39
C ILE A 58 0.25 12.15 -1.44
N LEU A 59 -0.49 11.13 -1.85
CA LEU A 59 -1.90 11.21 -2.17
C LEU A 59 -2.66 10.14 -1.39
N THR A 60 -3.89 10.45 -0.99
CA THR A 60 -4.80 9.52 -0.33
C THR A 60 -6.01 9.25 -1.22
N GLY A 61 -6.46 8.01 -1.31
CA GLY A 61 -7.63 7.65 -2.10
C GLY A 61 -8.25 6.33 -1.64
N VAL A 62 -9.46 6.06 -2.10
CA VAL A 62 -10.18 4.83 -1.77
C VAL A 62 -9.94 3.79 -2.86
N VAL A 63 -9.71 2.53 -2.47
CA VAL A 63 -9.53 1.43 -3.42
C VAL A 63 -10.86 1.10 -4.09
N ARG A 64 -10.90 1.19 -5.43
CA ARG A 64 -12.11 0.90 -6.22
C ARG A 64 -12.10 -0.49 -6.84
N LYS A 65 -10.96 -0.91 -7.40
CA LYS A 65 -10.81 -2.20 -8.09
C LYS A 65 -9.46 -2.83 -7.76
N MET A 66 -9.46 -4.15 -7.53
CA MET A 66 -8.27 -4.96 -7.26
C MET A 66 -8.12 -6.15 -8.21
N LYS A 67 -8.60 -6.02 -9.46
CA LYS A 67 -8.63 -7.14 -10.41
C LYS A 67 -7.29 -7.42 -11.09
N MET A 68 -6.33 -6.50 -11.00
CA MET A 68 -5.04 -6.62 -11.69
C MET A 68 -3.98 -7.21 -10.76
N ASN A 69 -3.06 -7.98 -11.33
CA ASN A 69 -1.93 -8.52 -10.57
C ASN A 69 -1.03 -7.39 -10.06
N ARG A 70 -0.86 -7.31 -8.72
CA ARG A 70 0.03 -6.36 -8.03
C ARG A 70 -0.23 -4.89 -8.37
N THR A 71 -1.42 -4.53 -8.86
CA THR A 71 -1.82 -3.14 -9.18
C THR A 71 -3.27 -2.94 -8.79
N ILE A 72 -3.58 -1.79 -8.20
CA ILE A 72 -4.94 -1.41 -7.80
C ILE A 72 -5.35 -0.10 -8.47
N VAL A 73 -6.65 0.09 -8.65
CA VAL A 73 -7.21 1.36 -9.09
C VAL A 73 -7.79 2.08 -7.89
N ILE A 74 -7.20 3.22 -7.57
CA ILE A 74 -7.70 4.11 -6.52
C ILE A 74 -8.57 5.19 -7.14
N ARG A 75 -9.59 5.61 -6.40
CA ARG A 75 -10.44 6.75 -6.74
C ARG A 75 -10.15 7.87 -5.76
N ARG A 76 -9.98 9.08 -6.30
CA ARG A 76 -9.88 10.31 -5.51
C ARG A 76 -11.04 11.21 -5.89
N ASP A 77 -11.91 11.45 -4.92
CA ASP A 77 -13.00 12.41 -5.04
C ASP A 77 -12.50 13.77 -4.54
N TYR A 78 -12.79 14.82 -5.30
CA TYR A 78 -12.49 16.21 -4.93
C TYR A 78 -13.58 17.14 -5.45
N MET A 79 -13.79 18.24 -4.74
CA MET A 79 -14.73 19.27 -5.14
C MET A 79 -14.00 20.33 -5.95
N LYS A 80 -14.52 20.67 -7.14
CA LYS A 80 -14.00 21.78 -7.94
C LYS A 80 -14.94 22.97 -7.80
N TYR A 81 -14.39 24.14 -7.49
CA TYR A 81 -15.15 25.38 -7.39
C TYR A 81 -15.44 25.97 -8.78
N VAL A 82 -16.69 26.33 -9.05
CA VAL A 82 -17.12 26.98 -10.29
C VAL A 82 -17.38 28.47 -10.00
N LYS A 83 -16.42 29.32 -10.36
CA LYS A 83 -16.43 30.76 -10.06
C LYS A 83 -17.69 31.49 -10.53
N LYS A 84 -18.24 31.13 -11.70
CA LYS A 84 -19.44 31.79 -12.25
C LYS A 84 -20.68 31.64 -11.36
N TYR A 85 -20.82 30.50 -10.68
CA TYR A 85 -22.03 30.15 -9.93
C TYR A 85 -21.80 30.10 -8.42
N ASN A 86 -20.59 30.38 -7.93
CA ASN A 86 -20.17 30.22 -6.54
C ASN A 86 -20.58 28.87 -5.92
N ARG A 87 -20.54 27.79 -6.73
CA ARG A 87 -20.93 26.42 -6.34
C ARG A 87 -19.77 25.44 -6.55
N TYR A 88 -19.80 24.32 -5.84
CA TYR A 88 -18.85 23.23 -5.99
C TYR A 88 -19.45 22.07 -6.80
N GLU A 89 -18.70 21.54 -7.76
CA GLU A 89 -19.02 20.30 -8.48
C GLU A 89 -18.18 19.14 -7.93
N LYS A 90 -18.82 17.98 -7.72
CA LYS A 90 -18.11 16.75 -7.32
C LYS A 90 -17.41 16.16 -8.54
N ARG A 91 -16.08 16.05 -8.51
CA ARG A 91 -15.29 15.37 -9.53
C ARG A 91 -14.52 14.22 -8.94
N HIS A 92 -14.16 13.27 -9.79
CA HIS A 92 -13.31 12.16 -9.39
C HIS A 92 -12.27 11.86 -10.44
N LYS A 93 -11.13 11.33 -9.99
CA LYS A 93 -10.09 10.77 -10.85
C LYS A 93 -9.75 9.37 -10.39
N ASN A 94 -9.69 8.45 -11.34
CA ASN A 94 -9.18 7.11 -11.11
C ASN A 94 -7.68 7.11 -11.43
N MET A 95 -6.88 6.47 -10.58
CA MET A 95 -5.43 6.36 -10.77
C MET A 95 -5.00 4.92 -10.54
N SER A 96 -4.08 4.45 -11.37
CA SER A 96 -3.49 3.12 -11.24
C SER A 96 -2.27 3.19 -10.34
N VAL A 97 -2.21 2.30 -9.35
CA VAL A 97 -1.19 2.31 -8.30
C VAL A 97 -0.62 0.92 -8.14
N HIS A 98 0.71 0.81 -8.10
CA HIS A 98 1.36 -0.45 -7.79
C HIS A 98 1.07 -0.84 -6.35
N LEU A 99 0.58 -2.07 -6.16
CA LEU A 99 0.34 -2.66 -4.85
C LEU A 99 1.43 -3.68 -4.60
N SER A 100 2.32 -3.38 -3.65
CA SER A 100 3.33 -4.34 -3.27
C SER A 100 2.72 -5.51 -2.49
N PRO A 101 3.20 -6.75 -2.68
CA PRO A 101 2.69 -7.92 -1.96
C PRO A 101 2.87 -7.90 -0.43
N CYS A 102 3.53 -6.87 0.14
CA CYS A 102 3.53 -6.64 1.59
C CYS A 102 2.11 -6.42 2.12
N PHE A 103 1.26 -5.78 1.33
CA PHE A 103 -0.09 -5.41 1.73
C PHE A 103 -1.09 -6.43 1.18
N ARG A 104 -1.12 -7.62 1.78
CA ARG A 104 -2.04 -8.69 1.37
C ARG A 104 -3.48 -8.43 1.81
N ASP A 105 -3.64 -7.71 2.91
CA ASP A 105 -4.94 -7.56 3.53
C ASP A 105 -5.82 -6.55 2.80
N VAL A 106 -5.32 -5.79 1.83
CA VAL A 106 -6.09 -4.70 1.18
C VAL A 106 -7.36 -5.24 0.55
N SER A 107 -8.47 -4.57 0.81
CA SER A 107 -9.76 -4.85 0.17
C SER A 107 -10.33 -3.61 -0.52
N VAL A 108 -11.37 -3.82 -1.33
CA VAL A 108 -12.10 -2.72 -1.96
C VAL A 108 -12.79 -1.89 -0.87
N GLY A 109 -12.68 -0.56 -0.95
CA GLY A 109 -13.20 0.36 0.06
C GLY A 109 -12.17 0.81 1.11
N ASP A 110 -11.00 0.18 1.19
CA ASP A 110 -9.92 0.65 2.06
C ASP A 110 -9.39 2.02 1.60
N THR A 111 -8.97 2.85 2.55
CA THR A 111 -8.30 4.12 2.26
C THR A 111 -6.80 3.87 2.20
N VAL A 112 -6.17 4.17 1.06
CA VAL A 112 -4.74 3.95 0.86
C VAL A 112 -4.01 5.27 0.69
N THR A 113 -2.84 5.37 1.32
CA THR A 113 -1.87 6.43 1.09
C THR A 113 -0.86 5.95 0.06
N VAL A 114 -0.75 6.69 -1.03
CA VAL A 114 0.11 6.39 -2.17
C VAL A 114 1.13 7.50 -2.34
N GLY A 115 2.35 7.13 -2.71
CA GLY A 115 3.39 8.09 -3.06
C GLY A 115 3.73 8.03 -4.53
N GLU A 116 4.02 9.19 -5.10
CA GLU A 116 4.57 9.30 -6.44
C GLU A 116 5.97 8.66 -6.51
N CYS A 117 6.26 8.07 -7.66
CA CYS A 117 7.52 7.41 -7.94
C CYS A 117 7.90 7.60 -9.41
N ARG A 118 9.03 7.02 -9.84
CA ARG A 118 9.34 6.94 -11.27
C ARG A 118 8.24 6.14 -11.99
N PRO A 119 7.96 6.41 -13.28
CA PRO A 119 7.03 5.59 -14.06
C PRO A 119 7.43 4.11 -14.01
N LEU A 120 6.53 3.25 -13.52
CA LEU A 120 6.72 1.79 -13.44
C LEU A 120 6.10 1.06 -14.63
N SER A 121 5.10 1.67 -15.24
CA SER A 121 4.34 1.20 -16.41
C SER A 121 3.67 2.41 -17.07
N LYS A 122 2.98 2.20 -18.20
CA LYS A 122 2.32 3.29 -18.96
C LYS A 122 1.43 4.19 -18.09
N THR A 123 0.67 3.61 -17.17
CA THR A 123 -0.31 4.32 -16.31
C THR A 123 0.04 4.32 -14.83
N VAL A 124 1.11 3.61 -14.43
CA VAL A 124 1.46 3.41 -13.02
C VAL A 124 2.68 4.24 -12.68
N SER A 125 2.45 5.39 -12.04
CA SER A 125 3.48 6.28 -11.49
C SER A 125 3.37 6.44 -9.97
N PHE A 126 2.46 5.71 -9.33
CA PHE A 126 2.23 5.76 -7.89
C PHE A 126 2.39 4.38 -7.27
N ASN A 127 2.78 4.36 -5.99
CA ASN A 127 3.01 3.15 -5.21
C ASN A 127 2.32 3.26 -3.85
N VAL A 128 1.76 2.16 -3.33
CA VAL A 128 1.13 2.13 -2.01
C VAL A 128 2.18 2.15 -0.91
N ILE A 129 2.00 3.04 0.08
CA ILE A 129 2.91 3.21 1.24
C ILE A 129 2.24 2.82 2.54
N LYS A 130 0.96 3.19 2.69
CA LYS A 130 0.19 2.90 3.90
C LYS A 130 -1.23 2.53 3.53
N VAL A 131 -1.80 1.60 4.28
CA VAL A 131 -3.19 1.17 4.18
C VAL A 131 -3.89 1.56 5.48
N LEU A 132 -5.04 2.21 5.36
CA LEU A 132 -5.97 2.49 6.44
C LEU A 132 -7.23 1.67 6.18
N LYS A 133 -7.51 0.75 7.10
CA LYS A 133 -8.65 -0.14 7.01
C LYS A 133 -9.97 0.61 7.18
N ALA A 134 -10.95 0.30 6.34
CA ALA A 134 -12.28 0.85 6.48
C ALA A 134 -12.97 0.32 7.76
N PRO A 135 -13.75 1.15 8.47
CA PRO A 135 -14.53 0.72 9.64
C PRO A 135 -15.67 -0.18 9.18
N GLY A 136 -15.43 -1.49 9.09
CA GLY A 136 -16.42 -2.46 8.60
C GLY A 136 -15.81 -3.78 8.17
N HIS A 137 -14.55 -3.78 7.71
CA HIS A 137 -13.75 -5.00 7.61
C HIS A 137 -13.12 -5.30 8.98
N ARG A 138 -13.90 -5.91 9.88
CA ARG A 138 -13.37 -6.60 11.05
C ARG A 138 -12.59 -7.81 10.53
N THR A 139 -11.27 -7.70 10.44
CA THR A 139 -10.44 -8.89 10.64
C THR A 139 -10.39 -9.10 12.14
N ASP A 140 -10.71 -10.31 12.58
CA ASP A 140 -10.82 -10.70 13.97
C ASP A 140 -9.53 -10.38 14.70
N ARG A 141 -9.48 -9.20 15.33
CA ARG A 141 -8.46 -8.90 16.32
C ARG A 141 -8.98 -9.51 17.59
N GLU A 142 -8.24 -10.52 18.06
CA GLU A 142 -8.21 -11.02 19.42
C GLU A 142 -8.71 -9.94 20.39
N PHE A 143 -9.91 -10.18 20.90
CA PHE A 143 -10.46 -9.46 22.02
C PHE A 143 -9.48 -9.66 23.18
N PHE A 144 -8.76 -8.59 23.52
CA PHE A 144 -8.63 -8.08 24.88
C PHE A 144 -8.84 -9.12 26.02
N VAL A 145 -7.94 -10.10 26.14
CA VAL A 145 -7.76 -10.81 27.42
C VAL A 145 -6.88 -9.92 28.28
N GLY A 146 -7.54 -9.06 29.06
CA GLY A 146 -6.84 -8.08 29.89
C GLY A 146 -7.76 -7.15 30.67
N LEU A 147 -8.90 -7.66 31.14
CA LEU A 147 -9.69 -7.01 32.19
C LEU A 147 -10.10 -8.06 33.25
N TYR A 148 -9.09 -8.62 33.90
CA TYR A 148 -9.15 -9.34 35.19
C TYR A 148 -8.03 -8.68 36.00
N PHE A 149 -8.18 -8.05 37.17
CA PHE A 149 -9.17 -8.05 38.23
C PHE A 149 -9.21 -6.60 38.77
N ARG A 150 -10.39 -5.98 38.86
CA ARG A 150 -10.60 -4.81 39.73
C ARG A 150 -11.64 -5.22 40.78
N ASN A 151 -11.16 -5.33 42.01
CA ASN A 151 -11.84 -5.14 43.28
C ASN A 151 -13.17 -5.88 43.53
N THR A 152 -13.08 -6.90 44.38
CA THR A 152 -14.10 -7.18 45.40
C THR A 152 -13.43 -7.09 46.77
N HIS A 153 -14.23 -6.62 47.73
CA HIS A 153 -13.93 -6.26 49.12
C HIS A 153 -12.94 -7.14 49.88
#